data_AF-A0A7W0IE32-F1
#
_entry.id   AF-A0A7W0IE32-F1
#
_cell.length_a   1.000
_cell.length_b   1.000
_cell.length_c   1.000
_cell.angle_alpha   90.00
_cell.angle_beta   90.00
_cell.angle_gamma   90.00
#
_symmetry.space_group_name_H-M   'P 1'
#
loop_
_entity.id
_entity.type
_entity.pdbx_description
1 polymer ?
#
loop_
_entity_poly.entity_id
_entity_poly.type
_entity_poly.pdbx_seq_one_letter_code
_entity_poly.pdbx_strand_id
1 'polypeptide(L)'
;DPTKRSKGISAFVVEKSDEGVSFGAPEKKLGIKGSPTREVYLDNVRIPADRMIGAEGTGFATAMRTLDHTRITIAAQALGIAQGALDYAKGYVQERKQFGKPIADFQGIQFMLADMAMKIEAARQLTYAAAAKSERGDGDLTFQGAAAKCFASDVAMEVTTDAVQLLGGYGYTRDYPVERMMRDAKITQIYEGTNQVQRIVMARNLP
;
A
#
# COMPACT_ATOMS: atom_id res chain seq x y z
N ASP A 1 10.93 -19.94 -23.08
CA ASP A 1 12.36 -19.79 -23.42
C ASP A 1 13.01 -18.80 -22.46
N PRO A 2 13.84 -19.28 -21.50
CA PRO A 2 14.52 -18.43 -20.52
C PRO A 2 15.43 -17.34 -21.13
N THR A 3 15.92 -17.54 -22.36
CA THR A 3 16.83 -16.59 -23.02
C THR A 3 16.11 -15.29 -23.43
N LYS A 4 14.79 -15.35 -23.67
CA LYS A 4 13.97 -14.19 -24.06
C LYS A 4 13.68 -13.23 -22.90
N ARG A 5 13.99 -13.61 -21.64
CA ARG A 5 13.75 -12.79 -20.43
C ARG A 5 12.31 -12.22 -20.42
N SER A 6 12.16 -10.91 -20.23
CA SER A 6 10.85 -10.23 -20.20
C SER A 6 10.02 -10.41 -21.48
N LYS A 7 10.67 -10.58 -22.65
CA LYS A 7 9.99 -10.82 -23.93
C LYS A 7 9.47 -12.26 -24.09
N GLY A 8 9.81 -13.15 -23.16
CA GLY A 8 9.32 -14.53 -23.13
C GLY A 8 8.11 -14.73 -22.20
N ILE A 9 7.61 -13.66 -21.56
CA ILE A 9 6.52 -13.73 -20.57
C ILE A 9 5.19 -13.40 -21.26
N SER A 10 4.21 -14.30 -21.13
CA SER A 10 2.82 -14.09 -21.56
C SER A 10 1.89 -14.05 -20.35
N ALA A 11 0.73 -13.42 -20.49
CA ALA A 11 -0.30 -13.36 -19.45
C ALA A 11 -1.50 -14.23 -19.86
N PHE A 12 -2.10 -14.91 -18.89
CA PHE A 12 -3.23 -15.82 -19.11
C PHE A 12 -4.28 -15.63 -18.03
N VAL A 13 -5.54 -15.84 -18.39
CA VAL A 13 -6.62 -16.07 -17.44
C VAL A 13 -6.58 -17.55 -17.05
N VAL A 14 -6.50 -17.84 -15.76
CA VAL A 14 -6.53 -19.19 -15.19
C VAL A 14 -7.72 -19.27 -14.25
N GLU A 15 -8.58 -20.27 -14.43
CA GLU A 15 -9.73 -20.47 -13.59
C GLU A 15 -9.38 -21.36 -12.39
N LYS A 16 -10.04 -21.10 -11.26
CA LYS A 16 -9.91 -21.95 -10.07
C LYS A 16 -10.28 -23.42 -10.33
N SER A 17 -11.20 -23.65 -11.27
CA SER A 17 -11.70 -24.97 -11.65
C SER A 17 -10.81 -25.70 -12.65
N ASP A 18 -9.78 -25.06 -13.21
CA ASP A 18 -8.89 -25.72 -14.15
C ASP A 18 -8.15 -26.88 -13.46
N GLU A 19 -8.09 -28.02 -14.14
CA GLU A 19 -7.40 -29.21 -13.63
C GLU A 19 -5.92 -28.89 -13.37
N GLY A 20 -5.41 -29.31 -12.21
CA GLY A 20 -4.05 -29.01 -11.76
C GLY A 20 -3.88 -27.70 -10.99
N VAL A 21 -4.93 -26.85 -10.90
CA VAL A 21 -4.91 -25.66 -10.04
C VAL A 21 -5.23 -26.04 -8.60
N SER A 22 -4.34 -25.70 -7.67
CA SER A 22 -4.57 -25.88 -6.25
C SER A 22 -3.96 -24.75 -5.42
N PHE A 23 -4.27 -24.72 -4.12
CA PHE A 23 -3.87 -23.62 -3.25
C PHE A 23 -3.35 -24.11 -1.91
N GLY A 24 -2.30 -23.45 -1.42
CA GLY A 24 -1.77 -23.65 -0.08
C GLY A 24 -2.68 -23.11 1.02
N ALA A 25 -2.25 -23.31 2.27
CA ALA A 25 -2.92 -22.75 3.44
C ALA A 25 -2.83 -21.20 3.43
N PRO A 26 -3.79 -20.50 4.06
CA PRO A 26 -3.69 -19.04 4.22
C PRO A 26 -2.48 -18.63 5.07
N GLU A 27 -1.75 -17.63 4.62
CA GLU A 27 -0.59 -17.07 5.29
C GLU A 27 -0.93 -16.41 6.63
N LYS A 28 -0.10 -16.66 7.64
CA LYS A 28 -0.19 -16.02 8.97
C LYS A 28 0.51 -14.66 8.95
N LYS A 29 -0.18 -13.66 8.41
CA LYS A 29 0.34 -12.29 8.24
C LYS A 29 0.26 -11.42 9.49
N LEU A 30 1.17 -10.44 9.58
CA LEU A 30 1.14 -9.37 10.58
C LEU A 30 -0.18 -8.56 10.50
N GLY A 31 -0.46 -8.01 9.33
CA GLY A 31 -1.64 -7.18 9.02
C GLY A 31 -2.43 -7.69 7.83
N ILE A 32 -3.35 -6.87 7.36
CA ILE A 32 -4.25 -7.08 6.22
C ILE A 32 -4.94 -8.46 6.26
N LYS A 33 -5.34 -8.89 7.46
CA LYS A 33 -5.88 -10.24 7.70
C LYS A 33 -7.19 -10.53 6.98
N GLY A 34 -7.94 -9.48 6.63
CA GLY A 34 -9.14 -9.60 5.80
C GLY A 34 -8.86 -9.94 4.33
N SER A 35 -7.61 -9.78 3.87
CA SER A 35 -7.19 -10.19 2.53
C SER A 35 -6.55 -11.58 2.60
N PRO A 36 -7.12 -12.62 1.97
CA PRO A 36 -6.53 -13.94 1.93
C PRO A 36 -5.25 -13.91 1.08
N THR A 37 -4.16 -14.43 1.63
CA THR A 37 -2.90 -14.61 0.89
C THR A 37 -2.53 -16.07 1.03
N ARG A 38 -2.19 -16.72 -0.08
CA ARG A 38 -1.86 -18.13 -0.14
C ARG A 38 -1.01 -18.39 -1.38
N GLU A 39 -0.26 -19.48 -1.34
CA GLU A 39 0.39 -20.00 -2.53
C GLU A 39 -0.64 -20.50 -3.53
N VAL A 40 -0.32 -20.36 -4.82
CA VAL A 40 -1.06 -20.91 -5.95
C VAL A 40 -0.15 -21.90 -6.65
N TYR A 41 -0.58 -23.15 -6.76
CA TYR A 41 0.16 -24.19 -7.46
C TYR A 41 -0.52 -24.47 -8.80
N LEU A 42 0.30 -24.57 -9.84
CA LEU A 42 -0.11 -24.88 -11.21
C LEU A 42 0.64 -26.15 -11.63
N ASP A 43 0.02 -27.31 -11.44
CA ASP A 43 0.59 -28.61 -11.83
C ASP A 43 0.00 -29.07 -13.16
N ASN A 44 0.79 -29.00 -14.23
CA ASN A 44 0.39 -29.42 -15.58
C ASN A 44 -0.93 -28.82 -16.08
N VAL A 45 -1.27 -27.61 -15.63
CA VAL A 45 -2.51 -26.91 -16.00
C VAL A 45 -2.54 -26.63 -17.50
N ARG A 46 -3.59 -27.12 -18.18
CA ARG A 46 -3.81 -26.89 -19.61
C ARG A 46 -4.72 -25.67 -19.80
N ILE A 47 -4.18 -24.62 -20.42
CA ILE A 47 -4.91 -23.38 -20.68
C ILE A 47 -5.18 -23.25 -22.19
N PRO A 48 -6.45 -23.11 -22.60
CA PRO A 48 -6.83 -22.77 -23.97
C PRO A 48 -6.19 -21.46 -24.45
N ALA A 49 -5.85 -21.38 -25.74
CA ALA A 49 -5.12 -20.23 -26.29
C ALA A 49 -5.93 -18.91 -26.26
N ASP A 50 -7.26 -18.98 -26.26
CA ASP A 50 -8.18 -17.84 -26.18
C ASP A 50 -8.20 -17.16 -24.80
N ARG A 51 -7.67 -17.81 -23.77
CA ARG A 51 -7.45 -17.21 -22.44
C ARG A 51 -6.15 -16.41 -22.32
N MET A 52 -5.38 -16.28 -23.41
CA MET A 52 -4.20 -15.41 -23.43
C MET A 52 -4.61 -13.92 -23.45
N ILE A 53 -4.01 -13.14 -22.57
CA ILE A 53 -4.21 -11.69 -22.51
C ILE A 53 -3.14 -11.02 -23.37
N GLY A 54 -3.56 -10.44 -24.49
CA GLY A 54 -2.66 -9.82 -25.47
C GLY A 54 -1.92 -10.86 -26.32
N ALA A 55 -0.84 -10.43 -26.99
CA ALA A 55 -0.03 -11.31 -27.83
C ALA A 55 1.03 -12.06 -27.01
N GLU A 56 1.52 -13.18 -27.55
CA GLU A 56 2.62 -13.94 -26.95
C GLU A 56 3.83 -13.04 -26.66
N GLY A 57 4.40 -13.16 -25.46
CA GLY A 57 5.58 -12.39 -25.05
C GLY A 57 5.29 -10.95 -24.58
N THR A 58 4.02 -10.50 -24.58
CA THR A 58 3.63 -9.16 -24.13
C THR A 58 3.24 -9.06 -22.65
N GLY A 59 3.19 -10.19 -21.95
CA GLY A 59 2.68 -10.28 -20.57
C GLY A 59 3.45 -9.40 -19.59
N PHE A 60 4.78 -9.33 -19.70
CA PHE A 60 5.58 -8.46 -18.82
C PHE A 60 5.26 -6.97 -19.03
N ALA A 61 5.13 -6.52 -20.28
CA ALA A 61 4.80 -5.14 -20.59
C ALA A 61 3.39 -4.78 -20.10
N THR A 62 2.44 -5.71 -20.23
CA THR A 62 1.08 -5.55 -19.68
C THR A 62 1.10 -5.47 -18.15
N ALA A 63 1.88 -6.31 -17.47
CA ALA A 63 2.05 -6.24 -16.02
C ALA A 63 2.66 -4.89 -15.58
N MET A 64 3.71 -4.42 -16.25
CA MET A 64 4.35 -3.15 -15.90
C MET A 64 3.41 -1.94 -16.09
N ARG A 65 2.63 -1.90 -17.19
CA ARG A 65 1.60 -0.86 -17.38
C ARG A 65 0.54 -0.90 -16.29
N THR A 66 0.11 -2.11 -15.89
CA THR A 66 -0.86 -2.27 -14.80
C THR A 66 -0.30 -1.70 -13.49
N LEU A 67 0.98 -1.99 -13.18
CA LEU A 67 1.63 -1.49 -11.95
C LEU A 67 1.69 0.03 -11.88
N ASP A 68 1.86 0.73 -12.99
CA ASP A 68 1.89 2.20 -13.00
C ASP A 68 0.56 2.80 -12.53
N HIS A 69 -0.57 2.13 -12.82
CA HIS A 69 -1.89 2.53 -12.32
C HIS A 69 -2.15 2.04 -10.89
N THR A 70 -1.79 0.79 -10.56
CA THR A 70 -2.12 0.20 -9.25
C THR A 70 -1.32 0.82 -8.10
N ARG A 71 -0.10 1.32 -8.33
CA ARG A 71 0.69 2.04 -7.30
C ARG A 71 -0.09 3.18 -6.65
N ILE A 72 -0.89 3.91 -7.43
CA ILE A 72 -1.71 5.03 -6.94
C ILE A 72 -2.81 4.51 -5.99
N THR A 73 -3.38 3.34 -6.29
CA THR A 73 -4.39 2.72 -5.40
C THR A 73 -3.79 2.32 -4.05
N ILE A 74 -2.52 1.90 -4.03
CA ILE A 74 -1.78 1.63 -2.77
C ILE A 74 -1.48 2.91 -2.02
N ALA A 75 -1.11 3.98 -2.72
CA ALA A 75 -0.94 5.30 -2.10
C ALA A 75 -2.25 5.76 -1.42
N ALA A 76 -3.39 5.59 -2.09
CA ALA A 76 -4.70 5.92 -1.56
C ALA A 76 -5.08 5.06 -0.34
N GLN A 77 -4.77 3.76 -0.37
CA GLN A 77 -4.96 2.89 0.79
C GLN A 77 -4.12 3.33 1.99
N ALA A 78 -2.83 3.59 1.78
CA ALA A 78 -1.92 4.06 2.82
C ALA A 78 -2.39 5.39 3.42
N LEU A 79 -2.80 6.33 2.55
CA LEU A 79 -3.39 7.60 2.95
C LEU A 79 -4.63 7.43 3.83
N GLY A 80 -5.54 6.52 3.47
CA GLY A 80 -6.74 6.23 4.26
C GLY A 80 -6.41 5.64 5.64
N ILE A 81 -5.43 4.73 5.71
CA ILE A 81 -4.95 4.17 6.99
C ILE A 81 -4.37 5.28 7.87
N ALA A 82 -3.53 6.15 7.30
CA ALA A 82 -2.91 7.27 8.02
C ALA A 82 -3.97 8.25 8.55
N GLN A 83 -4.92 8.66 7.71
CA GLN A 83 -5.99 9.57 8.10
C GLN A 83 -6.86 8.98 9.22
N GLY A 84 -7.28 7.72 9.10
CA GLY A 84 -8.06 7.05 10.14
C GLY A 84 -7.33 6.95 11.47
N ALA A 85 -6.01 6.76 11.45
CA ALA A 85 -5.20 6.72 12.67
C ALA A 85 -5.08 8.09 13.33
N LEU A 86 -4.87 9.16 12.55
CA LEU A 86 -4.88 10.53 13.06
C LEU A 86 -6.24 10.89 13.66
N ASP A 87 -7.33 10.61 12.96
CA ASP A 87 -8.68 10.97 13.42
C ASP A 87 -9.01 10.28 14.75
N TYR A 88 -8.67 8.99 14.87
CA TYR A 88 -8.87 8.25 16.12
C TYR A 88 -7.99 8.79 17.25
N ALA A 89 -6.69 8.99 16.99
CA ALA A 89 -5.76 9.49 17.99
C ALA A 89 -6.13 10.89 18.48
N LYS A 90 -6.53 11.79 17.56
CA LYS A 90 -7.00 13.14 17.85
C LYS A 90 -8.23 13.13 18.79
N GLY A 91 -9.20 12.27 18.55
CA GLY A 91 -10.36 12.13 19.45
C GLY A 91 -9.92 11.66 20.85
N TYR A 92 -9.11 10.61 20.91
CA TYR A 92 -8.65 10.05 22.18
C TYR A 92 -7.87 11.05 23.04
N VAL A 93 -6.95 11.82 22.46
CA VAL A 93 -6.12 12.78 23.23
C VAL A 93 -6.92 13.95 23.81
N GLN A 94 -8.07 14.26 23.23
CA GLN A 94 -8.99 15.28 23.74
C GLN A 94 -9.77 14.78 24.95
N GLU A 95 -10.12 13.50 24.99
CA GLU A 95 -10.87 12.89 26.09
C GLU A 95 -9.98 12.44 27.25
N ARG A 96 -8.80 11.89 26.93
CA ARG A 96 -7.88 11.35 27.92
C ARG A 96 -7.27 12.46 28.78
N LYS A 97 -7.40 12.36 30.11
CA LYS A 97 -6.81 13.31 31.06
C LYS A 97 -5.61 12.72 31.81
N GLN A 98 -4.55 13.50 31.94
CA GLN A 98 -3.42 13.27 32.86
C GLN A 98 -2.93 14.59 33.42
N PHE A 99 -2.40 14.55 34.65
CA PHE A 99 -1.96 15.75 35.37
C PHE A 99 -3.05 16.85 35.42
N GLY A 100 -4.31 16.43 35.61
CA GLY A 100 -5.45 17.33 35.80
C GLY A 100 -6.07 17.93 34.53
N LYS A 101 -5.56 17.66 33.33
CA LYS A 101 -6.09 18.22 32.07
C LYS A 101 -6.06 17.22 30.90
N PRO A 102 -6.81 17.46 29.81
CA PRO A 102 -6.67 16.69 28.57
C PRO A 102 -5.23 16.60 28.10
N ILE A 103 -4.80 15.44 27.60
CA ILE A 103 -3.44 15.27 27.10
C ILE A 103 -3.18 16.07 25.82
N ALA A 104 -4.23 16.44 25.09
CA ALA A 104 -4.18 17.39 23.97
C ALA A 104 -3.63 18.78 24.36
N ASP A 105 -3.62 19.14 25.64
CA ASP A 105 -3.12 20.44 26.13
C ASP A 105 -1.60 20.44 26.39
N PHE A 106 -0.90 19.31 26.14
CA PHE A 106 0.55 19.25 26.20
C PHE A 106 1.14 19.55 24.83
N GLN A 107 2.04 20.53 24.74
CA GLN A 107 2.65 20.96 23.47
C GLN A 107 3.33 19.82 22.70
N GLY A 108 4.00 18.89 23.39
CA GLY A 108 4.59 17.72 22.73
C GLY A 108 3.57 16.87 21.97
N ILE A 109 2.36 16.71 22.51
CA ILE A 109 1.25 16.02 21.82
C ILE A 109 0.74 16.84 20.64
N GLN A 110 0.63 18.17 20.81
CA GLN A 110 0.19 19.06 19.73
C GLN A 110 1.14 19.05 18.54
N PHE A 111 2.45 19.00 18.79
CA PHE A 111 3.46 18.90 17.72
C PHE A 111 3.34 17.58 16.96
N MET A 112 3.18 16.45 17.65
CA MET A 112 2.95 15.17 16.98
C MET A 112 1.71 15.20 16.07
N LEU A 113 0.58 15.72 16.57
CA LEU A 113 -0.64 15.85 15.77
C LEU A 113 -0.45 16.77 14.55
N ALA A 114 0.28 17.88 14.72
CA ALA A 114 0.57 18.81 13.64
C ALA A 114 1.44 18.15 12.55
N ASP A 115 2.49 17.43 12.95
CA ASP A 115 3.38 16.71 12.02
C ASP A 115 2.63 15.60 11.27
N MET A 116 1.81 14.82 11.97
CA MET A 116 0.96 13.79 11.36
C MET A 116 0.03 14.43 10.32
N ALA A 117 -0.69 15.50 10.68
CA ALA A 117 -1.64 16.16 9.78
C ALA A 117 -0.96 16.76 8.54
N MET A 118 0.19 17.43 8.72
CA MET A 118 0.96 18.02 7.63
C MET A 118 1.43 16.95 6.64
N LYS A 119 2.00 15.83 7.13
CA LYS A 119 2.48 14.74 6.28
C LYS A 119 1.35 14.04 5.53
N ILE A 120 0.21 13.83 6.19
CA ILE A 120 -0.99 13.28 5.55
C ILE A 120 -1.48 14.19 4.42
N GLU A 121 -1.51 15.51 4.65
CA GLU A 121 -1.92 16.46 3.61
C GLU A 121 -0.96 16.43 2.41
N ALA A 122 0.36 16.40 2.64
CA ALA A 122 1.33 16.24 1.56
C ALA A 122 1.12 14.92 0.79
N ALA A 123 0.87 13.82 1.49
CA ALA A 123 0.61 12.51 0.88
C ALA A 123 -0.69 12.50 0.06
N ARG A 124 -1.72 13.21 0.54
CA ARG A 124 -2.99 13.40 -0.15
C ARG A 124 -2.80 14.11 -1.47
N GLN A 125 -2.11 15.25 -1.45
CA GLN A 125 -1.85 16.05 -2.64
C GLN A 125 -1.07 15.25 -3.69
N LEU A 126 0.00 14.55 -3.27
CA LEU A 126 0.80 13.72 -4.18
C LEU A 126 0.00 12.56 -4.77
N THR A 127 -0.82 11.90 -3.95
CA THR A 127 -1.69 10.78 -4.39
C THR A 127 -2.72 11.24 -5.41
N TYR A 128 -3.42 12.34 -5.14
CA TYR A 128 -4.47 12.84 -6.03
C TYR A 128 -3.91 13.46 -7.31
N ALA A 129 -2.76 14.12 -7.25
CA ALA A 129 -2.05 14.57 -8.44
C ALA A 129 -1.67 13.38 -9.34
N ALA A 130 -1.10 12.30 -8.77
CA ALA A 130 -0.77 11.10 -9.53
C ALA A 130 -2.03 10.42 -10.12
N ALA A 131 -3.14 10.37 -9.38
CA ALA A 131 -4.42 9.86 -9.89
C ALA A 131 -4.93 10.66 -11.09
N ALA A 132 -4.90 12.00 -11.02
CA ALA A 132 -5.32 12.85 -12.13
C ALA A 132 -4.41 12.68 -13.37
N LYS A 133 -3.11 12.46 -13.16
CA LYS A 133 -2.15 12.16 -14.23
C LYS A 133 -2.42 10.79 -14.88
N SER A 134 -2.78 9.81 -14.07
CA SER A 134 -3.19 8.48 -14.54
C SER A 134 -4.39 8.56 -15.47
N GLU A 135 -5.43 9.30 -15.06
CA GLU A 135 -6.65 9.49 -15.85
C GLU A 135 -6.39 10.18 -17.20
N ARG A 136 -5.47 11.15 -17.24
CA ARG A 136 -5.11 11.86 -18.47
C ARG A 136 -4.11 11.11 -19.36
N GLY A 137 -3.47 10.06 -18.84
CA GLY A 137 -2.38 9.37 -19.53
C GLY A 137 -1.12 10.23 -19.68
N ASP A 138 -0.82 11.08 -18.69
CA ASP A 138 0.38 11.92 -18.72
C ASP A 138 1.66 11.05 -18.78
N GLY A 139 2.65 11.47 -19.58
CA GLY A 139 3.87 10.68 -19.83
C GLY A 139 4.81 10.52 -18.62
N ASP A 140 4.64 11.31 -17.56
CA ASP A 140 5.42 11.24 -16.31
C ASP A 140 4.77 10.37 -15.23
N LEU A 141 3.69 9.64 -15.57
CA LEU A 141 2.91 8.82 -14.64
C LEU A 141 3.78 7.83 -13.85
N THR A 142 4.75 7.18 -14.49
CA THR A 142 5.61 6.18 -13.85
C THR A 142 6.38 6.77 -12.66
N PHE A 143 6.90 8.00 -12.79
CA PHE A 143 7.54 8.70 -11.68
C PHE A 143 6.52 9.07 -10.59
N GLN A 144 5.41 9.68 -10.99
CA GLN A 144 4.41 10.23 -10.06
C GLN A 144 3.71 9.14 -9.24
N GLY A 145 3.36 8.01 -9.86
CA GLY A 145 2.80 6.84 -9.17
C GLY A 145 3.80 6.22 -8.18
N ALA A 146 5.08 6.11 -8.55
CA ALA A 146 6.12 5.62 -7.65
C ALA A 146 6.36 6.56 -6.46
N ALA A 147 6.41 7.87 -6.71
CA ALA A 147 6.55 8.89 -5.67
C ALA A 147 5.36 8.88 -4.69
N ALA A 148 4.13 8.88 -5.22
CA ALA A 148 2.91 8.83 -4.43
C ALA A 148 2.87 7.60 -3.52
N LYS A 149 3.08 6.41 -4.09
CA LYS A 149 3.06 5.15 -3.33
C LYS A 149 4.14 5.13 -2.25
N CYS A 150 5.37 5.52 -2.61
CA CYS A 150 6.49 5.52 -1.69
C CYS A 150 6.24 6.47 -0.52
N PHE A 151 5.89 7.72 -0.80
CA PHE A 151 5.70 8.74 0.23
C PHE A 151 4.49 8.41 1.11
N ALA A 152 3.33 8.10 0.53
CA ALA A 152 2.11 7.84 1.31
C ALA A 152 2.26 6.63 2.24
N SER A 153 2.96 5.57 1.80
CA SER A 153 3.22 4.39 2.65
C SER A 153 4.26 4.62 3.74
N ASP A 154 5.29 5.45 3.49
CA ASP A 154 6.23 5.88 4.55
C ASP A 154 5.49 6.74 5.60
N VAL A 155 4.66 7.69 5.16
CA VAL A 155 3.80 8.50 6.04
C VAL A 155 2.83 7.64 6.84
N ALA A 156 2.16 6.67 6.21
CA ALA A 156 1.20 5.81 6.92
C ALA A 156 1.86 5.01 8.05
N MET A 157 3.06 4.48 7.83
CA MET A 157 3.79 3.75 8.87
C MET A 157 4.20 4.66 10.04
N GLU A 158 4.68 5.88 9.74
CA GLU A 158 5.05 6.86 10.75
C GLU A 158 3.83 7.29 11.59
N VAL A 159 2.78 7.78 10.92
CA VAL A 159 1.53 8.25 11.55
C VAL A 159 0.88 7.17 12.41
N THR A 160 0.83 5.92 11.94
CA THR A 160 0.20 4.85 12.72
C THR A 160 1.02 4.44 13.93
N THR A 161 2.35 4.54 13.86
CA THR A 161 3.23 4.33 15.02
C THR A 161 3.05 5.45 16.04
N ASP A 162 2.98 6.70 15.59
CA ASP A 162 2.70 7.85 16.46
C ASP A 162 1.31 7.77 17.09
N ALA A 163 0.30 7.30 16.35
CA ALA A 163 -1.04 7.08 16.89
C ALA A 163 -1.01 6.06 18.04
N VAL A 164 -0.29 4.94 17.88
CA VAL A 164 -0.08 3.97 18.98
C VAL A 164 0.58 4.66 20.19
N GLN A 165 1.60 5.49 19.95
CA GLN A 165 2.30 6.23 21.00
C GLN A 165 1.39 7.23 21.74
N LEU A 166 0.52 7.95 21.02
CA LEU A 166 -0.43 8.92 21.57
C LEU A 166 -1.49 8.25 22.46
N LEU A 167 -1.88 7.01 22.16
CA LEU A 167 -2.78 6.24 23.01
C LEU A 167 -2.06 5.58 24.21
N GLY A 168 -0.73 5.51 24.19
CA GLY A 168 0.08 4.84 25.20
C GLY A 168 -0.20 3.34 25.25
N GLY A 169 -0.28 2.77 26.45
CA GLY A 169 -0.53 1.32 26.62
C GLY A 169 -1.80 0.82 25.92
N TYR A 170 -2.85 1.65 25.84
CA TYR A 170 -4.09 1.31 25.13
C TYR A 170 -3.89 1.21 23.62
N GLY A 171 -2.96 1.99 23.06
CA GLY A 171 -2.59 1.90 21.65
C GLY A 171 -1.94 0.56 21.29
N TYR A 172 -1.46 -0.19 22.28
CA TYR A 172 -0.82 -1.50 22.11
C TYR A 172 -1.78 -2.68 22.36
N THR A 173 -3.02 -2.43 22.78
CA THR A 173 -4.04 -3.48 22.96
C THR A 173 -4.97 -3.55 21.76
N ARG A 174 -5.54 -4.74 21.52
CA ARG A 174 -6.45 -4.99 20.39
C ARG A 174 -7.87 -4.46 20.61
N ASP A 175 -8.12 -3.86 21.77
CA ASP A 175 -9.40 -3.17 22.06
C ASP A 175 -9.49 -1.85 21.30
N TYR A 176 -8.34 -1.29 20.88
CA TYR A 176 -8.22 -0.05 20.14
C TYR A 176 -7.75 -0.31 18.70
N PRO A 177 -8.27 0.42 17.71
CA PRO A 177 -8.05 0.09 16.30
C PRO A 177 -6.67 0.49 15.77
N VAL A 178 -5.93 1.36 16.47
CA VAL A 178 -4.67 1.94 15.97
C VAL A 178 -3.55 0.90 15.82
N GLU A 179 -3.52 -0.14 16.65
CA GLU A 179 -2.57 -1.26 16.49
C GLU A 179 -2.81 -2.00 15.17
N ARG A 180 -4.08 -2.19 14.79
CA ARG A 180 -4.45 -2.80 13.51
C ARG A 180 -4.03 -1.92 12.35
N MET A 181 -4.30 -0.62 12.45
CA MET A 181 -3.88 0.35 11.42
C MET A 181 -2.37 0.32 11.23
N MET A 182 -1.58 0.24 12.31
CA MET A 182 -0.11 0.10 12.24
C MET A 182 0.34 -1.19 11.54
N ARG A 183 -0.26 -2.33 11.92
CA ARG A 183 0.05 -3.62 11.27
C ARG A 183 -0.32 -3.61 9.77
N ASP A 184 -1.43 -2.97 9.43
CA ASP A 184 -1.94 -2.89 8.05
C ASP A 184 -1.18 -1.84 7.22
N ALA A 185 -0.65 -0.77 7.82
CA ALA A 185 0.19 0.21 7.13
C ALA A 185 1.49 -0.43 6.61
N LYS A 186 2.08 -1.36 7.38
CA LYS A 186 3.40 -1.91 7.06
C LYS A 186 3.46 -2.60 5.70
N ILE A 187 2.41 -3.32 5.29
CA ILE A 187 2.41 -4.03 4.01
C ILE A 187 2.44 -3.07 2.82
N THR A 188 1.91 -1.85 2.98
CA THR A 188 1.90 -0.84 1.92
C THR A 188 3.30 -0.41 1.50
N GLN A 189 4.31 -0.52 2.37
CA GLN A 189 5.71 -0.25 2.02
C GLN A 189 6.39 -1.40 1.24
N ILE A 190 5.76 -2.59 1.17
CA ILE A 190 6.38 -3.83 0.70
C ILE A 190 5.79 -4.29 -0.64
N TYR A 191 4.47 -4.49 -0.70
CA TYR A 191 3.85 -5.01 -1.92
C TYR A 191 3.71 -3.94 -3.01
N GLU A 192 3.37 -4.36 -4.23
CA GLU A 192 3.30 -3.47 -5.39
C GLU A 192 4.64 -2.75 -5.65
N GLY A 193 5.74 -3.44 -5.31
CA GLY A 193 7.12 -2.95 -5.31
C GLY A 193 7.47 -2.26 -4.00
N THR A 194 8.53 -2.74 -3.34
CA THR A 194 9.01 -2.15 -2.08
C THR A 194 9.36 -0.67 -2.26
N ASN A 195 9.38 0.09 -1.18
CA ASN A 195 9.73 1.50 -1.26
C ASN A 195 11.17 1.74 -1.76
N GLN A 196 12.07 0.76 -1.68
CA GLN A 196 13.39 0.80 -2.33
C GLN A 196 13.26 0.63 -3.85
N VAL A 197 12.41 -0.30 -4.31
CA VAL A 197 12.11 -0.43 -5.74
C VAL A 197 11.45 0.82 -6.30
N GLN A 198 10.53 1.45 -5.55
CA GLN A 198 9.94 2.74 -5.98
C GLN A 198 11.02 3.82 -6.16
N ARG A 199 12.02 3.88 -5.27
CA ARG A 199 13.15 4.80 -5.42
C ARG A 199 13.99 4.49 -6.66
N ILE A 200 14.20 3.21 -7.01
CA ILE A 200 14.84 2.83 -8.27
C ILE A 200 14.02 3.28 -9.48
N VAL A 201 12.69 3.12 -9.44
CA VAL A 201 11.78 3.58 -10.50
C VAL A 201 11.87 5.10 -10.65
N MET A 202 11.78 5.86 -9.56
CA MET A 202 11.91 7.31 -9.57
C MET A 202 13.27 7.76 -10.12
N ALA A 203 14.37 7.14 -9.68
CA ALA A 203 15.71 7.49 -10.13
C ALA A 203 15.91 7.29 -11.64
N ARG A 204 15.22 6.33 -12.25
CA ARG A 204 15.26 6.07 -13.69
C ARG A 204 14.34 6.98 -14.51
N ASN A 205 13.43 7.70 -13.85
CA ASN A 205 12.41 8.54 -14.49
C ASN A 205 12.43 9.95 -13.88
N LEU A 206 13.63 10.46 -13.52
CA LEU A 206 13.75 11.85 -13.10
C LEU A 206 13.25 12.77 -14.24
N PRO A 207 12.54 13.85 -13.90
CA PRO A 207 12.04 14.82 -14.87
C PRO A 207 13.17 15.56 -15.60
#